data_AF-A0A1F2TTC1-F1
#
_entry.id   AF-A0A1F2TTC1-F1
#
_cell.length_a   1.000
_cell.length_b   1.000
_cell.length_c   1.000
_cell.angle_alpha   90.00
_cell.angle_beta   90.00
_cell.angle_gamma   90.00
#
_symmetry.space_group_name_H-M   'P 1'
#
loop_
_entity.id
_entity.type
_entity.pdbx_description
1 polymer ?
#
loop_
_entity_poly.entity_id
_entity_poly.type
_entity_poly.pdbx_seq_one_letter_code
_entity_poly.pdbx_strand_id
1 'polypeptide(L)'
;MRLNIGHEPLMNRRLYLRIVLAAVIAGLAPAAYAQPPAGRGGGPPAPQVTSSELLADRRVTFRILAPQAQAIRLAAGDIPGVGQTTQLTKGENGVWAVTIGPVNPGTYRYNFNVDGVSTIDPRSPFTSESNNNVWSLLHVPGSDFADTKNVPHGAVAAVHYYSTALGTFRRMHIYTPPGYERSNGKYPVFYLLHGAGDSDDSWSSVGRAGFILDNLIAAQKAKPMIVVMPAGHIRRGAAAPGAVARTATEEFVKDFVDDVMPYVEKNYRVLTDRGKTAIAGLSMGGNHALQVGIPHLNRFAYIGVYSSGLLG
;
A
#
# COMPACT_ATOMS: atom_id res chain seq x y z
N MET A 1 -68.46 5.83 -36.73
CA MET A 1 -68.20 4.56 -37.45
C MET A 1 -67.11 3.83 -36.66
N ARG A 2 -67.40 3.31 -35.45
CA ARG A 2 -67.96 2.00 -35.04
C ARG A 2 -67.20 0.76 -35.56
N LEU A 3 -66.54 0.09 -34.59
CA LEU A 3 -66.39 -1.37 -34.36
C LEU A 3 -65.57 -2.16 -35.40
N ASN A 4 -64.89 -3.28 -35.13
CA ASN A 4 -64.92 -4.30 -34.06
C ASN A 4 -63.60 -5.11 -34.18
N ILE A 5 -62.81 -5.38 -33.14
CA ILE A 5 -62.84 -6.53 -32.20
C ILE A 5 -62.94 -7.93 -32.86
N GLY A 6 -61.87 -8.72 -32.66
CA GLY A 6 -61.91 -10.12 -32.21
C GLY A 6 -62.09 -11.23 -33.24
N HIS A 7 -61.29 -12.30 -33.13
CA HIS A 7 -61.77 -13.62 -32.66
C HIS A 7 -60.72 -14.75 -32.84
N GLU A 8 -60.23 -15.30 -31.72
CA GLU A 8 -60.08 -16.75 -31.49
C GLU A 8 -61.48 -17.41 -31.45
N PRO A 9 -61.69 -18.75 -31.47
CA PRO A 9 -60.77 -19.91 -31.59
C PRO A 9 -61.29 -20.98 -32.61
N LEU A 10 -60.66 -22.17 -32.69
CA LEU A 10 -61.38 -23.46 -32.71
C LEU A 10 -60.44 -24.65 -32.44
N MET A 11 -60.78 -25.35 -31.35
CA MET A 11 -60.16 -26.57 -30.84
C MET A 11 -60.95 -27.81 -31.31
N ASN A 12 -60.25 -28.95 -31.52
CA ASN A 12 -60.69 -30.38 -31.56
C ASN A 12 -60.23 -31.12 -32.84
N ARG A 13 -59.82 -32.39 -32.84
CA ARG A 13 -59.74 -33.48 -31.87
C ARG A 13 -58.87 -34.56 -32.55
N ARG A 14 -57.97 -35.24 -31.83
CA ARG A 14 -57.84 -36.72 -31.76
C ARG A 14 -56.54 -37.16 -31.06
N LEU A 15 -56.76 -37.56 -29.81
CA LEU A 15 -56.07 -38.56 -28.99
C LEU A 15 -55.30 -39.64 -29.80
N TYR A 16 -54.03 -39.93 -29.45
CA TYR A 16 -53.64 -41.18 -28.78
C TYR A 16 -52.15 -41.24 -28.42
N LEU A 17 -51.95 -41.67 -27.17
CA LEU A 17 -50.74 -42.00 -26.42
C LEU A 17 -49.93 -43.14 -27.06
N ARG A 18 -48.58 -43.08 -27.04
CA ARG A 18 -47.70 -44.19 -26.58
C ARG A 18 -46.22 -43.79 -26.53
N ILE A 19 -45.63 -44.10 -25.37
CA ILE A 19 -44.23 -43.94 -24.96
C ILE A 19 -43.36 -44.99 -25.68
N VAL A 20 -42.21 -44.57 -26.22
CA VAL A 20 -40.97 -45.38 -26.21
C VAL A 20 -39.79 -44.43 -26.02
N LEU A 21 -39.19 -44.50 -24.83
CA LEU A 21 -37.92 -43.86 -24.49
C LEU A 21 -36.79 -44.75 -25.02
N ALA A 22 -36.05 -44.30 -26.02
CA ALA A 22 -34.80 -44.94 -26.45
C ALA A 22 -33.63 -44.01 -26.11
N ALA A 23 -32.97 -44.33 -25.00
CA ALA A 23 -31.71 -43.71 -24.60
C ALA A 23 -30.57 -44.28 -25.46
N VAL A 24 -29.90 -43.43 -26.23
CA VAL A 24 -28.61 -43.75 -26.84
C VAL A 24 -27.52 -43.29 -25.88
N ILE A 25 -26.85 -44.28 -25.28
CA ILE A 25 -25.66 -44.10 -24.46
C ILE A 25 -24.44 -44.11 -25.38
N ALA A 26 -23.68 -43.02 -25.40
CA ALA A 26 -22.31 -43.01 -25.94
C ALA A 26 -21.41 -42.16 -25.02
N GLY A 27 -20.70 -42.88 -24.15
CA GLY A 27 -19.36 -42.61 -23.63
C GLY A 27 -18.95 -41.18 -23.25
N LEU A 28 -19.11 -40.84 -21.98
CA LEU A 28 -18.15 -39.99 -21.27
C LEU A 28 -17.74 -40.75 -20.00
N ALA A 29 -16.50 -41.25 -19.99
CA ALA A 29 -15.89 -41.76 -18.77
C ALA A 29 -15.89 -40.64 -17.72
N PRO A 30 -16.26 -40.90 -16.45
CA PRO A 30 -16.07 -39.91 -15.42
C PRO A 30 -14.56 -39.67 -15.30
N ALA A 31 -14.13 -38.43 -15.50
CA ALA A 31 -12.84 -38.01 -14.99
C ALA A 31 -12.85 -38.31 -13.49
N ALA A 32 -12.09 -39.31 -13.07
CA ALA A 32 -11.83 -39.53 -11.66
C ALA A 32 -11.06 -38.30 -11.18
N TYR A 33 -11.77 -37.34 -10.59
CA TYR A 33 -11.13 -36.34 -9.75
C TYR A 33 -10.43 -37.11 -8.66
N ALA A 34 -9.10 -37.14 -8.70
CA ALA A 34 -8.31 -37.64 -7.59
C ALA A 34 -8.76 -36.88 -6.35
N GLN A 35 -9.44 -37.56 -5.43
CA GLN A 35 -9.67 -37.01 -4.11
C GLN A 35 -8.28 -36.71 -3.53
N PRO A 36 -8.03 -35.52 -2.96
CA PRO A 36 -6.81 -35.32 -2.21
C PRO A 36 -6.71 -36.48 -1.20
N PRO A 37 -5.55 -37.11 -1.04
CA PRO A 37 -5.41 -38.21 -0.09
C PRO A 37 -5.98 -37.71 1.23
N ALA A 38 -6.95 -38.46 1.79
CA ALA A 38 -7.49 -38.18 3.10
C ALA A 38 -6.29 -38.17 4.05
N GLY A 39 -5.84 -36.96 4.39
CA GLY A 39 -4.63 -36.76 5.18
C GLY A 39 -4.84 -37.36 6.55
N ARG A 40 -4.33 -38.57 6.75
CA ARG A 40 -3.96 -39.06 8.06
C ARG A 40 -2.86 -38.15 8.59
N GLY A 41 -3.26 -37.21 9.43
CA GLY A 41 -2.37 -36.37 10.21
C GLY A 41 -2.94 -36.20 11.61
N GLY A 42 -2.98 -37.28 12.39
CA GLY A 42 -3.26 -37.26 13.83
C GLY A 42 -2.11 -36.68 14.65
N GLY A 43 -1.53 -35.57 14.19
CA GLY A 43 -0.58 -34.79 14.97
C GLY A 43 -1.33 -33.77 15.83
N PRO A 44 -0.75 -33.32 16.96
CA PRO A 44 -1.31 -32.19 17.69
C PRO A 44 -1.45 -31.00 16.74
N PRO A 45 -2.53 -30.20 16.86
CA PRO A 45 -2.72 -29.03 16.03
C PRO A 45 -1.48 -28.13 16.09
N ALA A 46 -1.09 -27.57 14.93
CA ALA A 46 0.04 -26.65 14.88
C ALA A 46 -0.17 -25.51 15.90
N PRO A 47 0.89 -25.06 16.60
CA PRO A 47 0.76 -23.99 17.57
C PRO A 47 0.13 -22.74 16.92
N GLN A 48 -0.88 -22.16 17.56
CA GLN A 48 -1.37 -20.84 17.18
C GLN A 48 -0.31 -19.81 17.57
N VAL A 49 0.21 -19.07 16.60
CA VAL A 49 1.27 -18.07 16.81
C VAL A 49 0.72 -16.69 16.55
N THR A 50 0.76 -15.84 17.58
CA THR A 50 0.51 -14.41 17.48
C THR A 50 1.85 -13.66 17.41
N SER A 51 1.98 -12.80 16.41
CA SER A 51 3.13 -11.93 16.21
C SER A 51 2.74 -10.71 15.34
N SER A 52 3.23 -9.51 15.61
CA SER A 52 3.88 -9.09 16.86
C SER A 52 2.84 -8.88 17.98
N GLU A 53 3.22 -9.08 19.24
CA GLU A 53 2.35 -8.91 20.41
C GLU A 53 2.87 -7.80 21.33
N LEU A 54 2.09 -6.74 21.53
CA LEU A 54 2.39 -5.67 22.47
C LEU A 54 1.93 -6.05 23.88
N LEU A 55 2.85 -6.03 24.84
CA LEU A 55 2.60 -6.32 26.24
C LEU A 55 2.19 -5.07 27.03
N ALA A 56 1.60 -5.27 28.21
CA ALA A 56 1.10 -4.19 29.08
C ALA A 56 2.21 -3.21 29.52
N ASP A 57 3.45 -3.68 29.62
CA ASP A 57 4.64 -2.89 29.98
C ASP A 57 5.34 -2.27 28.75
N ARG A 58 4.67 -2.25 27.59
CA ARG A 58 5.17 -1.77 26.29
C ARG A 58 6.35 -2.55 25.72
N ARG A 59 6.71 -3.71 26.27
CA ARG A 59 7.56 -4.64 25.55
C ARG A 59 6.78 -5.29 24.40
N VAL A 60 7.50 -5.75 23.38
CA VAL A 60 6.90 -6.39 22.21
C VAL A 60 7.53 -7.75 22.02
N THR A 61 6.69 -8.78 21.92
CA THR A 61 7.11 -10.15 21.60
C THR A 61 6.86 -10.45 20.13
N PHE A 62 7.92 -10.86 19.44
CA PHE A 62 7.90 -11.32 18.05
C PHE A 62 7.99 -12.83 18.02
N ARG A 63 7.20 -13.49 17.18
CA ARG A 63 7.18 -14.95 17.08
C ARG A 63 7.05 -15.46 15.65
N ILE A 64 7.73 -16.56 15.34
CA ILE A 64 7.57 -17.26 14.06
C ILE A 64 7.69 -18.77 14.26
N LEU A 65 6.77 -19.55 13.66
CA LEU A 65 6.84 -21.01 13.66
C LEU A 65 7.78 -21.47 12.55
N ALA A 66 8.93 -22.03 12.93
CA ALA A 66 9.95 -22.50 12.00
C ALA A 66 10.74 -23.67 12.61
N PRO A 67 10.13 -24.87 12.72
CA PRO A 67 10.71 -25.99 13.47
C PRO A 67 12.00 -26.53 12.85
N GLN A 68 12.25 -26.30 11.57
CA GLN A 68 13.47 -26.74 10.87
C GLN A 68 14.56 -25.67 10.77
N ALA A 69 14.26 -24.43 11.17
CA ALA A 69 15.25 -23.36 11.13
C ALA A 69 16.39 -23.64 12.12
N GLN A 70 17.58 -23.11 11.80
CA GLN A 70 18.79 -23.23 12.63
C GLN A 70 19.10 -21.91 13.35
N ALA A 71 18.84 -20.78 12.71
CA ALA A 71 19.01 -19.45 13.28
C ALA A 71 17.95 -18.49 12.77
N ILE A 72 17.31 -17.77 13.69
CA ILE A 72 16.40 -16.67 13.36
C ILE A 72 16.83 -15.40 14.07
N ARG A 73 16.86 -14.30 13.33
CA ARG A 73 17.10 -12.95 13.85
C ARG A 73 15.94 -12.02 13.52
N LEU A 74 15.66 -11.09 14.41
CA LEU A 74 14.78 -9.95 14.17
C LEU A 74 15.61 -8.82 13.55
N ALA A 75 15.15 -8.36 12.40
CA ALA A 75 15.68 -7.24 11.64
C ALA A 75 14.73 -6.04 11.81
N ALA A 76 14.93 -5.22 12.83
CA ALA A 76 14.01 -4.15 13.25
C ALA A 76 14.74 -2.82 13.50
N GLY A 77 15.57 -2.39 12.55
CA GLY A 77 16.39 -1.18 12.67
C GLY A 77 15.60 0.12 12.82
N ASP A 78 14.32 0.15 12.43
CA ASP A 78 13.44 1.30 12.67
C ASP A 78 13.11 1.47 14.15
N ILE A 79 13.16 0.39 14.95
CA ILE A 79 12.92 0.46 16.40
C ILE A 79 14.21 0.90 17.09
N PRO A 80 14.20 2.05 17.81
CA PRO A 80 15.40 2.56 18.46
C PRO A 80 16.03 1.54 19.42
N GLY A 81 17.33 1.28 19.24
CA GLY A 81 18.11 0.39 20.12
C GLY A 81 17.99 -1.11 19.85
N VAL A 82 17.22 -1.56 18.85
CA VAL A 82 17.08 -3.00 18.53
C VAL A 82 18.08 -3.46 17.48
N GLY A 83 18.21 -2.71 16.37
CA GLY A 83 19.11 -3.06 15.27
C GLY A 83 18.57 -4.18 14.37
N GLN A 84 19.46 -4.85 13.64
CA GLN A 84 19.09 -5.76 12.55
C GLN A 84 19.35 -7.25 12.82
N THR A 85 19.90 -7.60 13.99
CA THR A 85 20.52 -8.91 14.22
C THR A 85 20.09 -9.58 15.53
N THR A 86 19.05 -9.06 16.19
CA THR A 86 18.56 -9.55 17.49
C THR A 86 18.14 -11.02 17.38
N GLN A 87 18.80 -11.92 18.10
CA GLN A 87 18.55 -13.35 17.96
C GLN A 87 17.24 -13.78 18.64
N LEU A 88 16.47 -14.65 17.98
CA LEU A 88 15.32 -15.34 18.58
C LEU A 88 15.77 -16.65 19.22
N THR A 89 15.03 -17.09 20.24
CA THR A 89 15.21 -18.39 20.89
C THR A 89 14.13 -19.36 20.44
N LYS A 90 14.53 -20.58 20.07
CA LYS A 90 13.62 -21.67 19.68
C LYS A 90 13.04 -22.36 20.92
N GLY A 91 11.71 -22.42 21.00
CA GLY A 91 11.02 -23.26 21.98
C GLY A 91 10.88 -24.72 21.51
N GLU A 92 10.55 -25.63 22.43
CA GLU A 92 10.36 -27.06 22.15
C GLU A 92 9.24 -27.33 21.11
N ASN A 93 8.27 -26.43 21.01
CA ASN A 93 7.18 -26.48 20.04
C ASN A 93 7.56 -25.94 18.64
N GLY A 94 8.83 -25.63 18.39
CA GLY A 94 9.33 -25.12 17.11
C GLY A 94 9.02 -23.64 16.84
N VAL A 95 8.40 -22.94 17.80
CA VAL A 95 8.17 -21.50 17.74
C VAL A 95 9.41 -20.77 18.22
N TRP A 96 9.90 -19.85 17.40
CA TRP A 96 10.97 -18.94 17.75
C TRP A 96 10.37 -17.66 18.31
N ALA A 97 10.96 -17.13 19.38
CA ALA A 97 10.48 -15.90 20.01
C ALA A 97 11.62 -14.99 20.46
N VAL A 98 11.36 -13.69 20.46
CA VAL A 98 12.15 -12.68 21.17
C VAL A 98 11.23 -11.62 21.73
N THR A 99 11.55 -11.10 22.91
CA THR A 99 10.88 -9.94 23.49
C THR A 99 11.86 -8.80 23.60
N ILE A 100 11.48 -7.64 23.07
CA ILE A 100 12.27 -6.41 23.10
C ILE A 100 11.52 -5.29 23.82
N GLY A 101 12.20 -4.18 24.08
CA GLY A 101 11.61 -2.96 24.61
C GLY A 101 11.80 -2.77 26.11
N PRO A 102 11.09 -1.80 26.72
CA PRO A 102 9.91 -1.09 26.21
C PRO A 102 10.11 -0.32 24.89
N VAL A 103 9.09 -0.31 24.03
CA VAL A 103 9.09 0.42 22.74
C VAL A 103 8.23 1.67 22.85
N ASN A 104 8.74 2.80 22.34
CA ASN A 104 7.99 4.06 22.31
C ASN A 104 6.80 3.99 21.34
N PRO A 105 5.77 4.83 21.53
CA PRO A 105 4.70 4.95 20.54
C PRO A 105 5.24 5.32 19.15
N GLY A 106 4.69 4.69 18.12
CA GLY A 106 5.14 4.87 16.75
C GLY A 106 4.78 3.70 15.85
N THR A 107 5.25 3.77 14.61
CA THR A 107 5.15 2.69 13.65
C THR A 107 6.52 2.37 13.09
N TYR A 108 6.83 1.08 13.08
CA TYR A 108 8.18 0.59 12.83
C TYR A 108 8.13 -0.57 11.85
N ARG A 109 9.05 -0.58 10.89
CA ARG A 109 9.26 -1.74 10.02
C ARG A 109 10.15 -2.76 10.70
N TYR A 110 9.84 -4.02 10.45
CA TYR A 110 10.70 -5.14 10.81
C TYR A 110 10.53 -6.29 9.82
N ASN A 111 11.53 -7.17 9.77
CA ASN A 111 11.45 -8.50 9.17
C ASN A 111 12.12 -9.53 10.10
N PHE A 112 11.94 -10.80 9.81
CA PHE A 112 12.82 -11.85 10.29
C PHE A 112 13.94 -12.11 9.27
N ASN A 113 15.07 -12.58 9.75
CA ASN A 113 16.05 -13.29 8.94
C ASN A 113 16.01 -14.75 9.39
N VAL A 114 15.55 -15.65 8.52
CA VAL A 114 15.45 -17.09 8.78
C VAL A 114 16.54 -17.78 7.95
N ASP A 115 17.57 -18.29 8.62
CA ASP A 115 18.71 -18.96 7.99
C ASP A 115 19.33 -18.17 6.82
N GLY A 116 19.45 -16.85 6.97
CA GLY A 116 20.01 -15.95 5.96
C GLY A 116 18.96 -15.30 5.03
N VAL A 117 17.71 -15.75 5.04
CA VAL A 117 16.65 -15.25 4.17
C VAL A 117 15.79 -14.19 4.86
N SER A 118 15.70 -13.00 4.28
CA SER A 118 14.74 -11.96 4.72
C SER A 118 13.32 -12.48 4.54
N THR A 119 12.57 -12.53 5.65
CA THR A 119 11.26 -13.15 5.73
C THR A 119 10.31 -12.19 6.44
N ILE A 120 9.24 -11.78 5.79
CA ILE A 120 8.17 -11.01 6.44
C ILE A 120 7.51 -11.87 7.52
N ASP A 121 7.01 -11.25 8.57
CA ASP A 121 6.20 -11.90 9.58
C ASP A 121 4.87 -12.35 8.96
N PRO A 122 4.63 -13.66 8.82
CA PRO A 122 3.43 -14.17 8.18
C PRO A 122 2.18 -13.98 9.05
N ARG A 123 2.31 -13.43 10.27
CA ARG A 123 1.21 -13.07 11.17
C ARG A 123 0.99 -11.57 11.26
N SER A 124 1.88 -10.73 10.71
CA SER A 124 1.68 -9.29 10.66
C SER A 124 0.49 -8.95 9.75
N PRO A 125 -0.53 -8.23 10.24
CA PRO A 125 -1.69 -7.86 9.44
C PRO A 125 -1.39 -6.74 8.43
N PHE A 126 -0.26 -6.05 8.59
CA PHE A 126 0.13 -4.93 7.74
C PHE A 126 1.56 -5.08 7.23
N THR A 127 1.79 -4.55 6.04
CA THR A 127 3.10 -4.48 5.41
C THR A 127 3.41 -3.06 4.97
N SER A 128 4.70 -2.76 4.76
CA SER A 128 5.18 -1.52 4.13
C SER A 128 6.11 -1.89 2.99
N GLU A 129 5.90 -1.29 1.81
CA GLU A 129 6.75 -1.48 0.65
C GLU A 129 7.91 -0.48 0.65
N SER A 130 9.11 -0.98 0.35
CA SER A 130 10.26 -0.17 -0.02
C SER A 130 10.80 -0.63 -1.37
N ASN A 131 11.74 0.09 -1.96
CA ASN A 131 12.20 -0.20 -3.32
C ASN A 131 12.76 -1.61 -3.54
N ASN A 132 13.28 -2.23 -2.50
CA ASN A 132 14.02 -3.48 -2.58
C ASN A 132 13.51 -4.52 -1.59
N ASN A 133 12.43 -4.24 -0.87
CA ASN A 133 11.95 -5.11 0.19
C ASN A 133 10.47 -4.86 0.49
N VAL A 134 9.83 -5.87 1.07
CA VAL A 134 8.56 -5.74 1.76
C VAL A 134 8.83 -5.97 3.23
N TRP A 135 8.26 -5.11 4.07
CA TRP A 135 8.46 -5.10 5.50
C TRP A 135 7.17 -5.43 6.24
N SER A 136 7.29 -6.09 7.39
CA SER A 136 6.19 -6.19 8.35
C SER A 136 6.10 -4.90 9.16
N LEU A 137 4.91 -4.57 9.67
CA LEU A 137 4.69 -3.36 10.46
C LEU A 137 4.29 -3.67 11.90
N LEU A 138 5.02 -3.06 12.83
CA LEU A 138 4.63 -2.94 14.22
C LEU A 138 4.06 -1.53 14.43
N HIS A 139 2.86 -1.44 15.00
CA HIS A 139 2.32 -0.18 15.51
C HIS A 139 2.20 -0.25 17.03
N VAL A 140 2.84 0.71 17.72
CA VAL A 140 2.74 0.90 19.16
C VAL A 140 1.89 2.16 19.39
N PRO A 141 0.68 2.04 19.97
CA PRO A 141 -0.21 3.18 20.19
C PRO A 141 0.32 4.12 21.28
N GLY A 142 -0.20 5.34 21.30
CA GLY A 142 0.18 6.41 22.22
C GLY A 142 0.71 7.66 21.52
N SER A 143 0.61 7.73 20.19
CA SER A 143 0.92 8.93 19.41
C SER A 143 -0.36 9.64 19.01
N ASP A 144 -0.76 10.67 19.76
CA ASP A 144 -2.05 11.35 19.58
C ASP A 144 -2.29 11.82 18.13
N PHE A 145 -1.27 12.26 17.41
CA PHE A 145 -1.44 12.74 16.05
C PHE A 145 -1.46 11.60 15.00
N ALA A 146 -0.85 10.44 15.26
CA ALA A 146 -0.71 9.37 14.26
C ALA A 146 -1.59 8.14 14.54
N ASP A 147 -2.09 7.96 15.76
CA ASP A 147 -2.91 6.83 16.15
C ASP A 147 -4.21 6.78 15.33
N THR A 148 -4.72 5.56 15.09
CA THR A 148 -6.04 5.37 14.48
C THR A 148 -7.12 5.76 15.49
N LYS A 149 -7.90 6.80 15.18
CA LYS A 149 -8.95 7.34 16.05
C LYS A 149 -10.33 7.22 15.41
N ASN A 150 -11.37 7.35 16.22
CA ASN A 150 -12.75 7.46 15.73
C ASN A 150 -13.02 8.87 15.18
N VAL A 151 -12.49 9.16 13.98
CA VAL A 151 -12.68 10.41 13.24
C VAL A 151 -13.07 10.07 11.79
N PRO A 152 -13.63 11.02 11.02
CA PRO A 152 -13.82 10.81 9.59
C PRO A 152 -12.50 10.49 8.90
N HIS A 153 -12.48 9.44 8.07
CA HIS A 153 -11.28 8.99 7.38
C HIS A 153 -11.30 9.35 5.90
N GLY A 154 -10.16 9.79 5.39
CA GLY A 154 -9.89 9.93 3.96
C GLY A 154 -9.66 8.59 3.28
N ALA A 155 -9.40 8.64 1.97
CA ALA A 155 -9.05 7.45 1.19
C ALA A 155 -7.65 7.58 0.62
N VAL A 156 -6.87 6.50 0.65
CA VAL A 156 -5.56 6.40 -0.01
C VAL A 156 -5.69 5.45 -1.20
N ALA A 157 -5.41 5.93 -2.40
CA ALA A 157 -5.44 5.13 -3.62
C ALA A 157 -4.02 4.95 -4.19
N ALA A 158 -3.69 3.72 -4.58
CA ALA A 158 -2.52 3.44 -5.43
C ALA A 158 -2.90 3.69 -6.89
N VAL A 159 -2.23 4.65 -7.53
CA VAL A 159 -2.57 5.18 -8.85
C VAL A 159 -1.40 4.97 -9.80
N HIS A 160 -1.69 4.46 -10.99
CA HIS A 160 -0.69 4.29 -12.05
C HIS A 160 -0.88 5.37 -13.12
N TYR A 161 0.23 5.94 -13.57
CA TYR A 161 0.28 6.93 -14.64
C TYR A 161 1.40 6.59 -15.61
N TYR A 162 1.24 7.00 -16.87
CA TYR A 162 2.31 6.87 -17.85
C TYR A 162 3.18 8.13 -17.80
N SER A 163 4.48 7.96 -17.54
CA SER A 163 5.46 9.03 -17.57
C SER A 163 5.95 9.22 -19.00
N THR A 164 5.57 10.33 -19.64
CA THR A 164 6.10 10.67 -20.97
C THR A 164 7.57 11.08 -20.88
N ALA A 165 8.01 11.65 -19.76
CA ALA A 165 9.40 11.98 -19.52
C ALA A 165 10.32 10.75 -19.45
N LEU A 166 9.80 9.61 -18.98
CA LEU A 166 10.58 8.39 -18.74
C LEU A 166 10.17 7.22 -19.65
N GLY A 167 9.11 7.38 -20.44
CA GLY A 167 8.61 6.38 -21.39
C GLY A 167 8.07 5.11 -20.73
N THR A 168 7.62 5.17 -19.47
CA THR A 168 7.20 3.99 -18.70
C THR A 168 6.05 4.29 -17.74
N PHE A 169 5.31 3.26 -17.34
CA PHE A 169 4.32 3.38 -16.27
C PHE A 169 5.00 3.52 -14.91
N ARG A 170 4.47 4.43 -14.09
CA ARG A 170 4.90 4.68 -12.72
C ARG A 170 3.69 4.65 -11.79
N ARG A 171 3.96 4.52 -10.48
CA ARG A 171 2.96 4.49 -9.42
C ARG A 171 3.15 5.65 -8.46
N MET A 172 2.04 6.14 -7.92
CA MET A 172 1.98 7.07 -6.81
C MET A 172 0.82 6.70 -5.88
N HIS A 173 0.93 7.06 -4.60
CA HIS A 173 -0.19 7.01 -3.69
C HIS A 173 -0.82 8.40 -3.56
N ILE A 174 -2.16 8.47 -3.55
CA ILE A 174 -2.89 9.72 -3.40
C ILE A 174 -3.90 9.59 -2.26
N TYR A 175 -3.74 10.45 -1.26
CA TYR A 175 -4.72 10.66 -0.19
C TYR A 175 -5.74 11.72 -0.61
N THR A 176 -7.02 11.40 -0.45
CA THR A 176 -8.13 12.35 -0.55
C THR A 176 -8.78 12.54 0.82
N PRO A 177 -9.13 13.78 1.21
CA PRO A 177 -9.59 14.06 2.56
C PRO A 177 -11.00 13.50 2.80
N PRO A 178 -11.42 13.32 4.07
CA PRO A 178 -12.76 12.90 4.40
C PRO A 178 -13.82 13.74 3.69
N GLY A 179 -14.83 13.07 3.11
CA GLY A 179 -15.91 13.73 2.37
C GLY A 179 -15.59 14.13 0.93
N TYR A 180 -14.39 13.85 0.42
CA TYR A 180 -14.01 14.15 -0.98
C TYR A 180 -15.04 13.63 -1.99
N GLU A 181 -15.48 12.37 -1.88
CA GLU A 181 -16.43 11.76 -2.83
C GLU A 181 -17.86 12.31 -2.76
N ARG A 182 -18.21 12.98 -1.66
CA ARG A 182 -19.56 13.57 -1.47
C ARG A 182 -19.59 15.06 -1.83
N SER A 183 -18.45 15.60 -2.26
CA SER A 183 -18.21 17.03 -2.44
C SER A 183 -17.81 17.33 -3.87
N ASN A 184 -18.32 18.44 -4.39
CA ASN A 184 -17.87 19.02 -5.67
C ASN A 184 -16.76 20.08 -5.50
N GLY A 185 -16.26 20.26 -4.27
CA GLY A 185 -15.22 21.23 -3.95
C GLY A 185 -13.86 20.88 -4.55
N LYS A 186 -13.03 21.91 -4.75
CA LYS A 186 -11.61 21.77 -5.10
C LYS A 186 -10.75 21.97 -3.85
N TYR A 187 -9.64 21.26 -3.78
CA TYR A 187 -8.78 21.16 -2.60
C TYR A 187 -7.36 21.66 -2.90
N PRO A 188 -6.66 22.27 -1.92
CA PRO A 188 -5.22 22.42 -1.99
C PRO A 188 -4.53 21.07 -2.21
N VAL A 189 -3.34 21.10 -2.81
CA VAL A 189 -2.52 19.90 -3.06
C VAL A 189 -1.19 19.99 -2.32
N PHE A 190 -0.80 18.89 -1.70
CA PHE A 190 0.48 18.74 -1.01
C PHE A 190 1.23 17.53 -1.59
N TYR A 191 2.38 17.78 -2.22
CA TYR A 191 3.25 16.73 -2.73
C TYR A 191 4.27 16.33 -1.65
N LEU A 192 4.29 15.06 -1.27
CA LEU A 192 5.06 14.55 -0.13
C LEU A 192 6.01 13.43 -0.58
N LEU A 193 7.31 13.72 -0.57
CA LEU A 193 8.35 12.90 -1.20
C LEU A 193 9.12 12.06 -0.18
N HIS A 194 9.25 10.75 -0.44
CA HIS A 194 9.95 9.82 0.45
C HIS A 194 11.48 9.86 0.30
N GLY A 195 12.21 9.18 1.18
CA GLY A 195 13.67 9.15 1.19
C GLY A 195 14.29 8.08 0.29
N ALA A 196 15.61 7.98 0.32
CA ALA A 196 16.33 6.91 -0.36
C ALA A 196 15.98 5.54 0.25
N GLY A 197 15.85 4.51 -0.58
CA GLY A 197 15.45 3.15 -0.16
C GLY A 197 13.93 2.94 -0.02
N ASP A 198 13.17 3.99 0.25
CA ASP A 198 11.70 3.97 0.34
C ASP A 198 11.01 3.97 -1.04
N SER A 199 9.68 3.82 -1.00
CA SER A 199 8.78 3.83 -2.17
C SER A 199 7.59 4.78 -2.00
N ASP A 200 6.74 4.87 -3.01
CA ASP A 200 5.52 5.70 -2.99
C ASP A 200 4.50 5.29 -1.90
N ASP A 201 4.60 4.06 -1.37
CA ASP A 201 3.78 3.57 -0.27
C ASP A 201 4.22 4.12 1.10
N SER A 202 5.50 4.45 1.28
CA SER A 202 6.11 4.57 2.62
C SER A 202 5.51 5.67 3.49
N TRP A 203 5.07 6.80 2.91
CA TRP A 203 4.38 7.85 3.67
C TRP A 203 2.99 7.42 4.13
N SER A 204 2.29 6.57 3.37
CA SER A 204 0.96 6.07 3.74
C SER A 204 1.03 4.91 4.72
N SER A 205 2.04 4.04 4.59
CA SER A 205 2.24 2.87 5.45
C SER A 205 2.99 3.24 6.74
N VAL A 206 4.31 3.12 6.76
CA VAL A 206 5.13 3.39 7.97
C VAL A 206 5.02 4.85 8.43
N GLY A 207 4.88 5.79 7.51
CA GLY A 207 4.75 7.23 7.80
C GLY A 207 3.37 7.65 8.33
N ARG A 208 2.34 6.80 8.18
CA ARG A 208 0.95 7.03 8.64
C ARG A 208 0.35 8.39 8.22
N ALA A 209 0.77 8.96 7.10
CA ALA A 209 0.36 10.30 6.68
C ALA A 209 -1.16 10.46 6.60
N GLY A 210 -1.89 9.43 6.12
CA GLY A 210 -3.35 9.45 6.06
C GLY A 210 -4.00 9.62 7.44
N PHE A 211 -3.58 8.85 8.45
CA PHE A 211 -4.09 8.97 9.82
C PHE A 211 -3.73 10.32 10.45
N ILE A 212 -2.52 10.81 10.18
CA ILE A 212 -2.08 12.13 10.64
C ILE A 212 -2.97 13.23 10.07
N LEU A 213 -3.26 13.18 8.77
CA LEU A 213 -4.11 14.14 8.09
C LEU A 213 -5.56 14.06 8.58
N ASP A 214 -6.12 12.86 8.72
CA ASP A 214 -7.47 12.67 9.26
C ASP A 214 -7.62 13.30 10.65
N ASN A 215 -6.66 13.02 11.54
CA ASN A 215 -6.66 13.55 12.89
C ASN A 215 -6.52 15.08 12.92
N LEU A 216 -5.60 15.64 12.11
CA LEU A 216 -5.40 17.08 12.03
C LEU A 216 -6.59 17.81 11.38
N ILE A 217 -7.22 17.22 10.37
CA ILE A 217 -8.41 17.78 9.71
C ILE A 217 -9.60 17.75 10.67
N ALA A 218 -9.84 16.63 11.35
CA ALA A 218 -10.91 16.51 12.34
C ALA A 218 -10.72 17.50 13.51
N ALA A 219 -9.47 17.74 13.93
CA ALA A 219 -9.12 18.73 14.93
C ALA A 219 -9.05 20.18 14.40
N GLN A 220 -9.38 20.42 13.13
CA GLN A 220 -9.31 21.72 12.45
C GLN A 220 -7.92 22.39 12.48
N LYS A 221 -6.86 21.60 12.66
CA LYS A 221 -5.45 22.04 12.65
C LYS A 221 -4.82 21.97 11.25
N ALA A 222 -5.44 21.24 10.33
CA ALA A 222 -5.08 21.21 8.92
C ALA A 222 -6.33 21.46 8.06
N LYS A 223 -6.14 22.15 6.93
CA LYS A 223 -7.20 22.26 5.92
C LYS A 223 -7.37 20.91 5.22
N PRO A 224 -8.59 20.49 4.84
CA PRO A 224 -8.78 19.37 3.93
C PRO A 224 -7.96 19.60 2.65
N MET A 225 -7.11 18.64 2.29
CA MET A 225 -6.20 18.73 1.15
C MET A 225 -5.98 17.35 0.52
N ILE A 226 -5.63 17.35 -0.76
CA ILE A 226 -5.15 16.15 -1.45
C ILE A 226 -3.64 16.02 -1.20
N VAL A 227 -3.16 14.82 -0.86
CA VAL A 227 -1.73 14.56 -0.68
C VAL A 227 -1.26 13.54 -1.70
N VAL A 228 -0.23 13.89 -2.46
CA VAL A 228 0.32 13.10 -3.56
C VAL A 228 1.71 12.62 -3.17
N MET A 229 1.90 11.30 -3.16
CA MET A 229 3.12 10.62 -2.75
C MET A 229 3.65 9.81 -3.94
N PRO A 230 4.40 10.44 -4.88
CA PRO A 230 4.93 9.74 -6.04
C PRO A 230 6.19 8.94 -5.72
N ALA A 231 6.50 7.96 -6.56
CA ALA A 231 7.77 7.25 -6.48
C ALA A 231 8.92 8.21 -6.80
N GLY A 232 9.83 8.40 -5.83
CA GLY A 232 10.99 9.28 -5.93
C GLY A 232 12.16 8.67 -6.72
N HIS A 233 12.26 7.34 -6.76
CA HIS A 233 13.35 6.67 -7.46
C HIS A 233 13.03 6.44 -8.93
N ILE A 234 13.96 6.81 -9.79
CA ILE A 234 13.92 6.50 -11.22
C ILE A 234 14.66 5.19 -11.45
N ARG A 235 13.93 4.14 -11.83
CA ARG A 235 14.55 2.90 -12.32
C ARG A 235 14.93 3.11 -13.77
N ARG A 236 16.21 3.32 -14.03
CA ARG A 236 16.71 3.44 -15.40
C ARG A 236 16.55 2.11 -16.11
N GLY A 237 15.75 2.10 -17.18
CA GLY A 237 15.87 1.09 -18.23
C GLY A 237 17.12 1.37 -19.08
N ALA A 238 17.33 0.57 -20.14
CA ALA A 238 18.30 0.94 -21.17
C ALA A 238 17.93 2.32 -21.72
N ALA A 239 18.85 3.28 -21.66
CA ALA A 239 18.63 4.60 -22.25
C ALA A 239 18.36 4.45 -23.75
N ALA A 240 17.37 5.18 -24.27
CA ALA A 240 17.15 5.23 -25.71
C ALA A 240 18.44 5.71 -26.40
N PRO A 241 18.84 5.14 -27.54
CA PRO A 241 20.00 5.62 -28.29
C PRO A 241 19.88 7.11 -28.58
N GLY A 242 20.88 7.90 -28.19
CA GLY A 242 20.89 9.37 -28.35
C GLY A 242 20.30 10.17 -27.19
N ALA A 243 19.86 9.53 -26.09
CA ALA A 243 19.43 10.25 -24.90
C ALA A 243 20.60 11.00 -24.24
N VAL A 244 20.38 12.28 -23.92
CA VAL A 244 21.32 13.08 -23.11
C VAL A 244 21.41 12.46 -21.72
N ALA A 245 22.63 12.22 -21.24
CA ALA A 245 22.86 11.73 -19.89
C ALA A 245 22.33 12.74 -18.87
N ARG A 246 21.31 12.35 -18.12
CA ARG A 246 20.76 13.12 -17.00
C ARG A 246 21.13 12.47 -15.68
N THR A 247 21.03 13.19 -14.58
CA THR A 247 21.05 12.59 -13.23
C THR A 247 19.68 12.01 -12.89
N ALA A 248 19.60 11.09 -11.92
CA ALA A 248 18.32 10.53 -11.49
C ALA A 248 17.39 11.62 -10.92
N THR A 249 17.99 12.64 -10.29
CA THR A 249 17.28 13.82 -9.79
C THR A 249 16.67 14.63 -10.92
N GLU A 250 17.41 14.91 -11.99
CA GLU A 250 16.89 15.64 -13.17
C GLU A 250 15.75 14.88 -13.86
N GLU A 251 15.88 13.56 -13.98
CA GLU A 251 14.84 12.67 -14.52
C GLU A 251 13.58 12.71 -13.64
N PHE A 252 13.74 12.67 -12.31
CA PHE A 252 12.61 12.81 -11.38
C PHE A 252 11.95 14.18 -11.48
N VAL A 253 12.72 15.27 -11.50
CA VAL A 253 12.18 16.63 -11.63
C VAL A 253 11.36 16.76 -12.91
N LYS A 254 11.88 16.22 -14.03
CA LYS A 254 11.17 16.23 -15.31
C LYS A 254 9.86 15.43 -15.25
N ASP A 255 9.89 14.19 -14.76
CA ASP A 255 8.68 13.38 -14.57
C ASP A 255 7.67 14.08 -13.65
N PHE A 256 8.14 14.71 -12.59
CA PHE A 256 7.28 15.37 -11.63
C PHE A 256 6.52 16.55 -12.26
N VAL A 257 7.24 17.42 -12.96
CA VAL A 257 6.68 18.65 -13.55
C VAL A 257 5.84 18.35 -14.79
N ASP A 258 6.31 17.44 -15.65
CA ASP A 258 5.68 17.18 -16.94
C ASP A 258 4.56 16.13 -16.87
N ASP A 259 4.61 15.21 -15.90
CA ASP A 259 3.67 14.07 -15.85
C ASP A 259 2.90 14.01 -14.52
N VAL A 260 3.55 14.06 -13.34
CA VAL A 260 2.86 13.93 -12.04
C VAL A 260 1.88 15.08 -11.79
N MET A 261 2.36 16.33 -11.86
CA MET A 261 1.50 17.48 -11.60
C MET A 261 0.33 17.56 -12.60
N PRO A 262 0.54 17.46 -13.93
CA PRO A 262 -0.57 17.52 -14.89
C PRO A 262 -1.55 16.36 -14.73
N TYR A 263 -1.08 15.15 -14.37
CA TYR A 263 -1.97 14.04 -14.07
C TYR A 263 -2.88 14.38 -12.89
N VAL A 264 -2.34 14.90 -11.79
CA VAL A 264 -3.12 15.25 -10.60
C VAL A 264 -4.13 16.36 -10.94
N GLU A 265 -3.70 17.39 -11.66
CA GLU A 265 -4.57 18.51 -12.07
C GLU A 265 -5.73 18.09 -12.97
N LYS A 266 -5.50 17.07 -13.81
CA LYS A 266 -6.51 16.54 -14.73
C LYS A 266 -7.49 15.59 -14.04
N ASN A 267 -7.01 14.75 -13.12
CA ASN A 267 -7.78 13.63 -12.59
C ASN A 267 -8.37 13.87 -11.19
N TYR A 268 -7.92 14.92 -10.49
CA TYR A 268 -8.39 15.25 -9.15
C TYR A 268 -8.91 16.69 -9.06
N ARG A 269 -9.82 16.94 -8.11
CA ARG A 269 -10.37 18.28 -7.85
C ARG A 269 -9.38 19.12 -7.07
N VAL A 270 -8.31 19.58 -7.72
CA VAL A 270 -7.26 20.40 -7.09
C VAL A 270 -7.37 21.89 -7.44
N LEU A 271 -6.92 22.72 -6.52
CA LEU A 271 -6.60 24.13 -6.75
C LEU A 271 -5.12 24.22 -7.16
N THR A 272 -4.84 24.93 -8.26
CA THR A 272 -3.50 24.95 -8.88
C THR A 272 -2.72 26.25 -8.64
N ASP A 273 -3.35 27.24 -7.99
CA ASP A 273 -2.69 28.49 -7.61
C ASP A 273 -1.52 28.22 -6.65
N ARG A 274 -0.43 28.97 -6.76
CA ARG A 274 0.74 28.79 -5.89
C ARG A 274 0.42 28.75 -4.40
N GLY A 275 -0.52 29.58 -3.95
CA GLY A 275 -0.96 29.66 -2.55
C GLY A 275 -1.77 28.44 -2.07
N LYS A 276 -1.99 27.45 -2.94
CA LYS A 276 -2.75 26.21 -2.68
C LYS A 276 -1.89 24.96 -2.94
N THR A 277 -0.62 25.13 -3.26
CA THR A 277 0.28 24.05 -3.64
C THR A 277 1.49 24.04 -2.72
N ALA A 278 1.69 22.91 -2.06
CA ALA A 278 2.83 22.65 -1.18
C ALA A 278 3.65 21.47 -1.70
N ILE A 279 4.95 21.48 -1.41
CA ILE A 279 5.84 20.34 -1.63
C ILE A 279 6.74 20.15 -0.41
N ALA A 280 6.95 18.91 0.01
CA ALA A 280 7.93 18.58 1.03
C ALA A 280 8.53 17.20 0.81
N GLY A 281 9.67 16.92 1.44
CA GLY A 281 10.20 15.57 1.44
C GLY A 281 11.29 15.32 2.45
N LEU A 282 11.60 14.04 2.66
CA LEU A 282 12.61 13.58 3.62
C LEU A 282 13.90 13.14 2.92
N SER A 283 15.06 13.54 3.43
CA SER A 283 16.40 13.15 2.91
C SER A 283 16.51 13.36 1.39
N MET A 284 16.61 12.30 0.58
CA MET A 284 16.55 12.36 -0.89
C MET A 284 15.31 13.12 -1.39
N GLY A 285 14.13 12.85 -0.82
CA GLY A 285 12.89 13.56 -1.12
C GLY A 285 12.94 15.04 -0.74
N GLY A 286 13.72 15.40 0.29
CA GLY A 286 13.96 16.80 0.66
C GLY A 286 14.78 17.54 -0.38
N ASN A 287 15.81 16.88 -0.94
CA ASN A 287 16.55 17.41 -2.09
C ASN A 287 15.62 17.55 -3.30
N HIS A 288 14.82 16.52 -3.61
CA HIS A 288 13.83 16.61 -4.69
C HIS A 288 12.82 17.76 -4.49
N ALA A 289 12.36 17.99 -3.26
CA ALA A 289 11.45 19.09 -2.95
C ALA A 289 12.09 20.46 -3.23
N LEU A 290 13.39 20.63 -2.95
CA LEU A 290 14.14 21.83 -3.29
C LEU A 290 14.31 22.00 -4.80
N GLN A 291 14.72 20.93 -5.49
CA GLN A 291 14.98 20.95 -6.94
C GLN A 291 13.72 21.13 -7.79
N VAL A 292 12.57 20.67 -7.29
CA VAL A 292 11.27 20.97 -7.92
C VAL A 292 10.76 22.33 -7.48
N GLY A 293 10.73 22.61 -6.17
CA GLY A 293 10.04 23.77 -5.62
C GLY A 293 10.70 25.10 -5.94
N ILE A 294 12.02 25.22 -5.80
CA ILE A 294 12.75 26.49 -5.96
C ILE A 294 12.74 26.99 -7.41
N PRO A 295 12.97 26.15 -8.45
CA PRO A 295 12.84 26.60 -9.82
C PRO A 295 11.40 26.95 -10.24
N HIS A 296 10.39 26.53 -9.46
CA HIS A 296 8.96 26.68 -9.77
C HIS A 296 8.20 27.46 -8.68
N LEU A 297 8.76 28.55 -8.13
CA LEU A 297 8.09 29.37 -7.11
C LEU A 297 6.78 30.04 -7.58
N ASN A 298 6.56 30.12 -8.90
CA ASN A 298 5.28 30.49 -9.49
C ASN A 298 4.20 29.43 -9.29
N ARG A 299 4.56 28.18 -8.95
CA ARG A 299 3.67 27.05 -8.68
C ARG A 299 3.60 26.66 -7.22
N PHE A 300 4.62 26.94 -6.40
CA PHE A 300 4.67 26.54 -4.99
C PHE A 300 4.79 27.75 -4.06
N ALA A 301 3.96 27.82 -3.01
CA ALA A 301 4.11 28.79 -1.92
C ALA A 301 4.67 28.19 -0.63
N TYR A 302 4.69 26.86 -0.52
CA TYR A 302 5.13 26.14 0.68
C TYR A 302 6.11 25.03 0.28
N ILE A 303 7.33 25.10 0.84
CA ILE A 303 8.40 24.12 0.60
C ILE A 303 8.91 23.62 1.95
N GLY A 304 8.82 22.31 2.20
CA GLY A 304 9.30 21.66 3.41
C GLY A 304 10.49 20.74 3.15
N VAL A 305 11.53 20.83 3.98
CA VAL A 305 12.74 20.02 3.84
C VAL A 305 12.98 19.28 5.15
N TYR A 306 12.78 17.97 5.16
CA TYR A 306 12.94 17.13 6.34
C TYR A 306 14.27 16.40 6.26
N SER A 307 15.19 16.66 7.20
CA SER A 307 16.47 15.95 7.31
C SER A 307 17.27 15.90 5.99
N SER A 308 17.38 17.05 5.32
CA SER A 308 18.08 17.24 4.05
C SER A 308 18.64 18.66 3.93
N GLY A 309 19.35 18.97 2.86
CA GLY A 309 19.93 20.30 2.59
C GLY A 309 20.38 20.46 1.14
N LEU A 310 20.78 21.68 0.77
CA LEU A 310 21.46 21.95 -0.49
C LEU A 310 22.91 21.46 -0.37
N LEU A 311 23.34 20.56 -1.27
CA LEU A 311 24.75 20.30 -1.48
C LEU A 311 25.27 21.44 -2.36
N GLY A 312 25.99 22.38 -1.73
CA GLY A 312 26.67 23.48 -2.41
C GLY A 312 27.97 23.03 -3.08
#